data_AF-A0A0Q6NLW3-F1
#
_entry.id   AF-A0A0Q6NLW3-F1
#
_cell.length_a   1.000
_cell.length_b   1.000
_cell.length_c   1.000
_cell.angle_alpha   90.00
_cell.angle_beta   90.00
_cell.angle_gamma   90.00
#
_symmetry.space_group_name_H-M   'P 1'
#
loop_
_entity.id
_entity.type
_entity.pdbx_description
1 polymer ?
#
loop_
_entity_poly.entity_id
_entity_poly.type
_entity_poly.pdbx_seq_one_letter_code
_entity_poly.pdbx_strand_id
1 'polypeptide(L)'
;MQPQRPTNPFVAQSLRLRTCVAVPLLMLAASFASAQQAPSDFPLDSVGYLNEELPRMEAAIAARDRSFFHGAMARTVQFSERWGFKAQANPDLAKYPMCTEAVMDYVVVGMCRLNPSSDGCEPGLASRFEANVQRCREVAARK
;
A
#
# COMPACT_ATOMS: atom_id res chain seq x y z
N MET A 1 -25.07 71.81 -4.30
CA MET A 1 -26.50 72.04 -4.55
C MET A 1 -27.15 70.71 -4.93
N GLN A 2 -28.08 70.21 -4.12
CA GLN A 2 -29.12 69.24 -4.54
C GLN A 2 -30.15 69.99 -5.41
N PRO A 3 -30.83 69.34 -6.38
CA PRO A 3 -32.11 68.68 -6.08
C PRO A 3 -32.40 67.42 -6.95
N GLN A 4 -32.93 66.35 -6.35
CA GLN A 4 -34.34 65.90 -6.36
C GLN A 4 -34.89 65.33 -7.68
N ARG A 5 -35.45 64.12 -7.54
CA ARG A 5 -36.25 63.29 -8.46
C ARG A 5 -37.36 64.01 -9.23
N PRO A 6 -37.84 63.37 -10.31
CA PRO A 6 -39.25 63.27 -10.63
C PRO A 6 -39.83 61.85 -10.43
N THR A 7 -41.15 61.82 -10.25
CA THR A 7 -42.06 60.71 -9.92
C THR A 7 -42.85 60.23 -11.15
N ASN A 8 -42.93 58.89 -11.36
CA ASN A 8 -44.05 58.02 -11.84
C ASN A 8 -44.80 58.35 -13.17
N PRO A 9 -45.66 57.46 -13.78
CA PRO A 9 -46.04 56.07 -13.46
C PRO A 9 -46.26 55.11 -14.70
N PHE A 10 -46.67 53.87 -14.43
CA PHE A 10 -47.35 52.85 -15.27
C PHE A 10 -46.64 52.27 -16.52
N VAL A 11 -46.44 50.95 -16.55
CA VAL A 11 -47.28 49.95 -17.25
C VAL A 11 -46.76 48.54 -16.91
N ALA A 12 -47.71 47.62 -16.79
CA ALA A 12 -47.60 46.31 -16.19
C ALA A 12 -46.98 45.22 -17.09
N GLN A 13 -46.78 44.07 -16.44
CA GLN A 13 -46.70 42.71 -17.00
C GLN A 13 -45.34 42.24 -17.53
N SER A 14 -44.67 41.40 -16.73
CA SER A 14 -44.24 40.06 -17.16
C SER A 14 -43.69 39.29 -15.96
N LEU A 15 -44.55 38.44 -15.40
CA LEU A 15 -44.21 37.43 -14.42
C LEU A 15 -43.26 36.42 -15.08
N ARG A 16 -41.97 36.41 -14.72
CA ARG A 16 -41.14 35.21 -14.83
C ARG A 16 -40.26 35.06 -13.61
N LEU A 17 -40.79 34.28 -12.67
CA LEU A 17 -40.03 33.58 -11.63
C LEU A 17 -38.74 33.01 -12.24
N ARG A 18 -37.60 33.48 -11.74
CA ARG A 18 -36.35 32.71 -11.75
C ARG A 18 -35.75 32.77 -10.35
N THR A 19 -36.40 32.02 -9.46
CA THR A 19 -35.81 31.46 -8.26
C THR A 19 -34.69 30.51 -8.69
N CYS A 20 -33.48 31.02 -8.86
CA CYS A 20 -32.29 30.17 -8.92
C CYS A 20 -31.86 29.88 -7.48
N VAL A 21 -32.46 28.81 -6.96
CA VAL A 21 -32.12 28.14 -5.70
C VAL A 21 -30.61 27.88 -5.68
N ALA A 22 -29.94 28.40 -4.66
CA ALA A 22 -28.59 28.00 -4.31
C ALA A 22 -28.62 26.50 -3.99
N VAL A 23 -28.08 25.67 -4.89
CA VAL A 23 -27.88 24.25 -4.64
C VAL A 23 -26.62 24.13 -3.78
N PRO A 24 -26.70 23.69 -2.52
CA PRO A 24 -25.50 23.28 -1.82
C PRO A 24 -25.06 21.97 -2.49
N LEU A 25 -23.91 22.01 -3.16
CA LEU A 25 -23.19 20.80 -3.55
C LEU A 25 -22.82 20.07 -2.26
N LEU A 26 -23.71 19.18 -1.82
CA LEU A 26 -23.42 18.12 -0.88
C LEU A 26 -22.29 17.29 -1.51
N MET A 27 -21.06 17.64 -1.16
CA MET A 27 -19.89 16.80 -1.35
C MET A 27 -20.18 15.49 -0.63
N LEU A 28 -20.67 14.49 -1.38
CA LEU A 28 -20.56 13.10 -0.98
C LEU A 28 -19.06 12.80 -0.94
N ALA A 29 -18.45 13.05 0.22
CA ALA A 29 -17.23 12.38 0.60
C ALA A 29 -17.60 10.90 0.69
N ALA A 30 -17.41 10.18 -0.42
CA ALA A 30 -17.32 8.74 -0.37
C ALA A 30 -16.11 8.44 0.51
N SER A 31 -16.37 8.22 1.80
CA SER A 31 -15.38 7.62 2.70
C SER A 31 -15.00 6.29 2.07
N PHE A 32 -13.87 6.25 1.38
CA PHE A 32 -13.15 5.01 1.14
C PHE A 32 -12.69 4.54 2.52
N ALA A 33 -13.62 3.96 3.28
CA ALA A 33 -13.30 3.15 4.42
C ALA A 33 -12.58 1.94 3.87
N SER A 34 -11.27 2.07 3.66
CA SER A 34 -10.38 0.91 3.56
C SER A 34 -10.66 0.10 4.81
N ALA A 35 -11.35 -1.04 4.66
CA ALA A 35 -11.51 -2.01 5.73
C ALA A 35 -10.09 -2.29 6.25
N GLN A 36 -9.81 -1.79 7.46
CA GLN A 36 -8.48 -1.88 8.03
C GLN A 36 -8.22 -3.38 8.23
N GLN A 37 -7.31 -3.94 7.42
CA GLN A 37 -7.01 -5.37 7.44
C GLN A 37 -6.66 -5.75 8.87
N ALA A 38 -7.27 -6.82 9.40
CA ALA A 38 -6.99 -7.20 10.78
C ALA A 38 -5.49 -7.56 10.84
N PRO A 39 -4.75 -7.18 11.90
CA PRO A 39 -3.36 -7.61 12.03
C PRO A 39 -3.22 -9.13 12.00
N SER A 40 -4.28 -9.87 12.35
CA SER A 40 -4.34 -11.31 12.17
C SER A 40 -4.27 -11.76 10.71
N ASP A 41 -4.56 -10.96 9.72
CA ASP A 41 -4.53 -11.43 8.32
C ASP A 41 -3.10 -11.41 7.77
N PHE A 42 -2.18 -10.72 8.46
CA PHE A 42 -0.81 -10.50 8.02
C PHE A 42 0.00 -11.77 7.71
N PRO A 43 0.00 -12.82 8.55
CA PRO A 43 0.74 -14.04 8.22
C PRO A 43 0.23 -14.72 6.96
N LEU A 44 -1.09 -14.73 6.73
CA LEU A 44 -1.69 -15.35 5.55
C LEU A 44 -1.32 -14.56 4.29
N ASP A 45 -1.44 -13.24 4.32
CA ASP A 45 -1.07 -12.37 3.19
C ASP A 45 0.45 -12.42 2.90
N SER A 46 1.29 -12.46 3.94
CA SER A 46 2.75 -12.59 3.80
C SER A 46 3.15 -13.89 3.12
N VAL A 47 2.50 -15.01 3.50
CA VAL A 47 2.74 -16.30 2.86
C VAL A 47 2.23 -16.31 1.42
N GLY A 48 1.08 -15.71 1.14
CA GLY A 48 0.58 -15.53 -0.23
C GLY A 48 1.59 -14.80 -1.11
N TYR A 49 2.05 -13.63 -0.64
CA TYR A 49 3.09 -12.83 -1.31
C TYR A 49 4.36 -13.65 -1.57
N LEU A 50 4.90 -14.33 -0.55
CA LEU A 50 6.13 -15.11 -0.67
C LEU A 50 5.96 -16.33 -1.59
N ASN A 51 4.79 -16.96 -1.63
CA ASN A 51 4.52 -18.09 -2.52
C ASN A 51 4.50 -17.68 -3.99
N GLU A 52 4.08 -16.45 -4.30
CA GLU A 52 4.16 -15.89 -5.66
C GLU A 52 5.60 -15.47 -6.01
N GLU A 53 6.29 -14.83 -5.07
CA GLU A 53 7.58 -14.20 -5.31
C GLU A 53 8.76 -15.18 -5.33
N LEU A 54 8.77 -16.17 -4.43
CA LEU A 54 9.91 -17.10 -4.31
C LEU A 54 10.20 -17.87 -5.59
N PRO A 55 9.22 -18.50 -6.28
CA PRO A 55 9.49 -19.20 -7.53
C PRO A 55 10.02 -18.28 -8.63
N ARG A 56 9.54 -17.03 -8.67
CA ARG A 56 9.98 -16.03 -9.66
C ARG A 56 11.42 -15.61 -9.39
N MET A 57 11.79 -15.42 -8.12
CA MET A 57 13.17 -15.15 -7.73
C MET A 57 14.10 -16.31 -8.07
N GLU A 58 13.74 -17.55 -7.77
CA GLU A 58 14.56 -18.72 -8.12
C GLU A 58 14.78 -18.82 -9.64
N ALA A 59 13.73 -18.55 -10.43
CA ALA A 59 13.86 -18.47 -11.89
C ALA A 59 14.80 -17.33 -12.34
N ALA A 60 14.70 -16.15 -11.73
CA ALA A 60 15.60 -15.03 -12.03
C ALA A 60 17.05 -15.32 -11.63
N ILE A 61 17.27 -16.00 -10.51
CA ILE A 61 18.60 -16.46 -10.06
C ILE A 61 19.18 -17.42 -11.10
N ALA A 62 18.42 -18.43 -11.51
CA ALA A 62 18.83 -19.41 -12.51
C ALA A 62 19.16 -18.75 -13.85
N ALA A 63 18.39 -17.73 -14.25
CA ALA A 63 18.61 -16.95 -15.47
C ALA A 63 19.68 -15.85 -15.34
N ARG A 64 20.27 -15.65 -14.14
CA ARG A 64 21.16 -14.52 -13.82
C ARG A 64 20.54 -13.14 -14.11
N ASP A 65 19.22 -13.03 -14.05
CA ASP A 65 18.49 -11.80 -14.32
C ASP A 65 18.52 -10.85 -13.12
N ARG A 66 19.47 -9.92 -13.13
CA ARG A 66 19.58 -8.87 -12.12
C ARG A 66 18.46 -7.82 -12.23
N SER A 67 17.86 -7.66 -13.41
CA SER A 67 16.83 -6.63 -13.64
C SER A 67 15.53 -6.94 -12.89
N PHE A 68 15.22 -8.23 -12.72
CA PHE A 68 14.09 -8.71 -11.91
C PHE A 68 14.01 -8.05 -10.53
N PHE A 69 15.16 -7.86 -9.86
CA PHE A 69 15.21 -7.40 -8.48
C PHE A 69 14.76 -5.95 -8.29
N HIS A 70 14.80 -5.11 -9.33
CA HIS A 70 14.23 -3.77 -9.27
C HIS A 70 12.71 -3.82 -9.14
N GLY A 71 12.06 -4.67 -9.94
CA GLY A 71 10.62 -4.89 -9.88
C GLY A 71 10.20 -5.61 -8.59
N ALA A 72 11.00 -6.58 -8.13
CA ALA A 72 10.76 -7.27 -6.86
C ALA A 72 10.81 -6.29 -5.67
N MET A 73 11.79 -5.39 -5.64
CA MET A 73 11.88 -4.35 -4.62
C MET A 73 10.64 -3.46 -4.60
N ALA A 74 10.16 -3.01 -5.76
CA ALA A 74 8.94 -2.20 -5.84
C ALA A 74 7.71 -2.94 -5.28
N ARG A 75 7.55 -4.24 -5.58
CA ARG A 75 6.48 -5.06 -5.02
C ARG A 75 6.61 -5.26 -3.51
N THR A 76 7.82 -5.48 -3.00
CA THR A 76 8.07 -5.56 -1.55
C THR A 76 7.71 -4.24 -0.87
N VAL A 77 8.10 -3.08 -1.44
CA VAL A 77 7.73 -1.77 -0.89
C VAL A 77 6.22 -1.60 -0.84
N GLN A 78 5.51 -1.89 -1.94
CA GLN A 78 4.05 -1.81 -1.97
C GLN A 78 3.41 -2.74 -0.92
N PHE A 79 3.92 -3.96 -0.76
CA PHE A 79 3.45 -4.88 0.28
C PHE A 79 3.67 -4.27 1.68
N SER A 80 4.87 -3.76 1.96
CA SER A 80 5.20 -3.17 3.26
C SER A 80 4.45 -1.88 3.57
N GLU A 81 4.11 -1.08 2.56
CA GLU A 81 3.31 0.15 2.72
C GLU A 81 1.86 -0.17 3.09
N ARG A 82 1.24 -1.15 2.42
CA ARG A 82 -0.13 -1.59 2.77
C ARG A 82 -0.26 -2.02 4.23
N TRP A 83 0.78 -2.66 4.75
CA TRP A 83 0.82 -3.14 6.13
C TRP A 83 1.48 -2.18 7.13
N GLY A 84 2.06 -1.07 6.67
CA GLY A 84 2.65 -0.02 7.49
C GLY A 84 3.92 -0.42 8.28
N PHE A 85 4.55 -1.56 8.03
CA PHE A 85 5.73 -2.00 8.81
C PHE A 85 7.07 -1.44 8.32
N LYS A 86 7.13 -0.84 7.12
CA LYS A 86 8.35 -0.17 6.64
C LYS A 86 8.38 1.33 6.93
N ALA A 87 7.25 2.03 6.74
CA ALA A 87 7.22 3.50 6.84
C ALA A 87 6.87 4.02 8.25
N GLN A 88 6.06 3.30 9.03
CA GLN A 88 5.58 3.77 10.34
C GLN A 88 5.89 2.80 11.49
N ALA A 89 6.59 1.69 11.22
CA ALA A 89 6.84 0.62 12.19
C ALA A 89 5.54 0.19 12.90
N ASN A 90 4.61 -0.42 12.16
CA ASN A 90 3.33 -0.89 12.68
C ASN A 90 3.50 -1.85 13.89
N PRO A 91 3.17 -1.42 15.13
CA PRO A 91 3.38 -2.22 16.33
C PRO A 91 2.49 -3.46 16.38
N ASP A 92 1.36 -3.47 15.67
CA ASP A 92 0.45 -4.62 15.65
C ASP A 92 1.06 -5.83 14.94
N LEU A 93 2.10 -5.60 14.13
CA LEU A 93 2.84 -6.65 13.42
C LEU A 93 4.05 -7.16 14.20
N ALA A 94 4.40 -6.54 15.35
CA ALA A 94 5.52 -6.96 16.19
C ALA A 94 5.40 -8.39 16.74
N LYS A 95 4.18 -8.94 16.79
CA LYS A 95 3.90 -10.35 17.12
C LYS A 95 4.22 -11.34 16.00
N TYR A 96 4.48 -10.84 14.78
CA TYR A 96 4.80 -11.65 13.59
C TYR A 96 6.17 -11.27 12.99
N PRO A 97 7.25 -11.21 13.80
CA PRO A 97 8.56 -10.74 13.32
C PRO A 97 9.11 -11.64 12.22
N MET A 98 8.84 -12.96 12.28
CA MET A 98 9.24 -13.90 11.24
C MET A 98 8.65 -13.58 9.86
N CYS A 99 7.40 -13.08 9.82
CA CYS A 99 6.74 -12.73 8.57
C CYS A 99 7.26 -11.38 8.02
N THR A 100 7.44 -10.37 8.88
CA THR A 100 8.03 -9.10 8.46
C THR A 100 9.47 -9.29 7.98
N GLU A 101 10.29 -10.06 8.69
CA GLU A 101 11.67 -10.34 8.32
C GLU A 101 11.74 -11.12 7.01
N ALA A 102 10.92 -12.16 6.82
CA ALA A 102 10.88 -12.91 5.57
C ALA A 102 10.55 -12.01 4.36
N VAL A 103 9.54 -11.15 4.47
CA VAL A 103 9.17 -10.25 3.38
C VAL A 103 10.27 -9.23 3.07
N MET A 104 10.94 -8.70 4.10
CA MET A 104 12.00 -7.70 3.92
C MET A 104 13.30 -8.32 3.36
N ASP A 105 13.68 -9.50 3.85
CA ASP A 105 14.93 -10.16 3.47
C ASP A 105 14.86 -10.82 2.09
N TYR A 106 13.66 -11.14 1.60
CA TYR A 106 13.44 -11.85 0.32
C TYR A 106 14.29 -11.29 -0.85
N VAL A 107 14.20 -9.99 -1.11
CA VAL A 107 14.91 -9.36 -2.24
C VAL A 107 16.43 -9.40 -2.01
N VAL A 108 16.86 -9.15 -0.78
CA VAL A 108 18.28 -9.14 -0.39
C VAL A 108 18.88 -10.53 -0.55
N VAL A 109 18.20 -11.57 -0.06
CA VAL A 109 18.62 -12.97 -0.19
C VAL A 109 18.79 -13.35 -1.66
N GLY A 110 17.83 -13.00 -2.52
CA GLY A 110 17.95 -13.32 -3.94
C GLY A 110 19.10 -12.59 -4.63
N MET A 111 19.34 -11.32 -4.28
CA MET A 111 20.51 -10.59 -4.78
C MET A 111 21.83 -11.22 -4.28
N CYS A 112 21.90 -11.64 -3.03
CA CYS A 112 23.08 -12.31 -2.46
C CYS A 112 23.32 -13.70 -3.05
N ARG A 113 22.28 -14.43 -3.43
CA ARG A 113 22.41 -15.69 -4.21
C ARG A 113 22.98 -15.43 -5.61
N LEU A 114 22.64 -14.30 -6.24
CA LEU A 114 23.20 -13.90 -7.53
C LEU A 114 24.66 -13.43 -7.45
N ASN A 115 25.00 -12.64 -6.44
CA ASN A 115 26.33 -12.08 -6.23
C ASN A 115 26.72 -12.12 -4.74
N PRO A 116 27.30 -13.23 -4.26
CA PRO A 116 27.64 -13.41 -2.85
C PRO A 116 28.70 -12.44 -2.33
N SER A 117 29.49 -11.85 -3.23
CA SER A 117 30.54 -10.88 -2.89
C SER A 117 30.02 -9.44 -2.75
N SER A 118 28.70 -9.22 -2.89
CA SER A 118 28.10 -7.90 -2.68
C SER A 118 28.14 -7.52 -1.20
N ASP A 119 28.37 -6.23 -0.94
CA ASP A 119 28.23 -5.67 0.41
C ASP A 119 26.82 -5.94 0.95
N GLY A 120 26.73 -6.35 2.22
CA GLY A 120 25.46 -6.71 2.88
C GLY A 120 25.06 -8.18 2.81
N CYS A 121 25.83 -9.03 2.11
CA CYS A 121 25.61 -10.48 2.10
C CYS A 121 26.25 -11.17 3.30
N GLU A 122 25.56 -11.08 4.44
CA GLU A 122 26.03 -11.69 5.69
C GLU A 122 25.97 -13.23 5.65
N PRO A 123 26.95 -13.93 6.28
CA PRO A 123 26.85 -15.36 6.53
C PRO A 123 25.57 -15.70 7.31
N GLY A 124 24.82 -16.70 6.84
CA GLY A 124 23.59 -17.15 7.49
C GLY A 124 22.32 -16.34 7.15
N LEU A 125 22.40 -15.31 6.31
CA LEU A 125 21.22 -14.57 5.82
C LEU A 125 20.20 -15.52 5.17
N ALA A 126 20.66 -16.38 4.25
CA ALA A 126 19.79 -17.31 3.53
C ALA A 126 19.12 -18.34 4.46
N SER A 127 19.85 -18.90 5.42
CA SER A 127 19.28 -19.89 6.35
C SER A 127 18.30 -19.25 7.33
N ARG A 128 18.58 -18.03 7.82
CA ARG A 128 17.64 -17.25 8.64
C ARG A 128 16.37 -16.93 7.87
N PHE A 129 16.50 -16.49 6.62
CA PHE A 129 15.36 -16.23 5.73
C PHE A 129 14.49 -17.48 5.55
N GLU A 130 15.08 -18.63 5.24
CA GLU A 130 14.34 -19.89 5.08
C GLU A 130 13.60 -20.29 6.36
N ALA A 131 14.25 -20.17 7.52
CA ALA A 131 13.61 -20.40 8.81
C ALA A 131 12.46 -19.43 9.09
N ASN A 132 12.57 -18.17 8.68
CA ASN A 132 11.52 -17.16 8.81
C ASN A 132 10.33 -17.44 7.90
N VAL A 133 10.56 -17.81 6.64
CA VAL A 133 9.52 -18.25 5.70
C VAL A 133 8.75 -19.44 6.29
N GLN A 134 9.47 -20.44 6.81
CA GLN A 134 8.86 -21.63 7.38
C GLN A 134 8.02 -21.31 8.61
N ARG A 135 8.55 -20.54 9.57
CA ARG A 135 7.80 -20.12 10.75
C ARG A 135 6.59 -19.25 10.39
N CYS A 136 6.70 -18.40 9.37
CA CYS A 136 5.56 -17.60 8.90
C CYS A 136 4.45 -18.50 8.34
N ARG A 137 4.80 -19.52 7.54
CA ARG A 137 3.86 -20.54 7.03
C ARG A 137 3.14 -21.29 8.15
N GLU A 138 3.86 -21.68 9.19
CA GLU A 138 3.26 -22.38 10.34
C GLU A 138 2.27 -21.50 11.09
N VAL A 139 2.54 -20.19 11.22
CA VAL A 139 1.59 -19.24 11.83
C VAL A 139 0.38 -19.02 10.93
N ALA A 140 0.59 -18.90 9.62
CA ALA A 140 -0.51 -18.73 8.66
C ALA A 140 -1.44 -19.95 8.61
N ALA A 141 -0.89 -21.16 8.70
CA ALA A 141 -1.66 -22.41 8.69
C ALA A 141 -2.54 -22.62 9.93
N ARG A 142 -2.38 -21.80 10.97
CA ARG A 142 -3.20 -21.82 12.20
C ARG A 142 -4.38 -20.84 12.17
N LYS A 143 -4.61 -20.17 11.04
CA LYS A 143 -5.74 -19.26 10.81
C LYS A 143 -6.78 -19.92 9.92
#